data_AF-A0A2V9JP86-F1
#
_entry.id   AF-A0A2V9JP86-F1
#
_cell.length_a   1.000
_cell.length_b   1.000
_cell.length_c   1.000
_cell.angle_alpha   90.00
_cell.angle_beta   90.00
_cell.angle_gamma   90.00
#
_symmetry.space_group_name_H-M   'P 1'
#
loop_
_entity.id
_entity.type
_entity.pdbx_description
1 polymer ?
#
loop_
_entity_poly.entity_id
_entity_poly.type
_entity_poly.pdbx_seq_one_letter_code
_entity_poly.pdbx_strand_id
1 'polypeptide(L)'
;ISEDQTTNESFVLPVDPEKVSAVEFPPYEGLQDDLKKVLQASKAEGYEDRQGGDLYQALDNFRKAGLLNLYWKMQRTSFQNGRNVFSYVSSLRRVRGDRFFAMVQKDLRDEVKNSISYRLFHEVPGALHTPPPDFSPVDSFKTWDKYGNLQLTFFSRIDTLEFIVDADIDDAQGIEHIFQVIGHSLTHHETHPYDIHEILI
;
A
#
# COMPACT_ATOMS: atom_id res chain seq x y z
N ILE A 1 -3.29 -29.18 -23.83
CA ILE A 1 -3.97 -29.36 -22.53
C ILE A 1 -5.06 -28.29 -22.52
N SER A 2 -6.32 -28.68 -22.31
CA SER A 2 -7.51 -27.85 -22.54
C SER A 2 -7.52 -26.62 -21.62
N GLU A 3 -7.65 -25.42 -22.18
CA GLU A 3 -7.54 -24.11 -21.49
C GLU A 3 -8.86 -23.57 -20.89
N ASP A 4 -9.98 -24.30 -20.96
CA ASP A 4 -11.29 -23.84 -20.48
C ASP A 4 -11.84 -24.69 -19.31
N GLN A 5 -11.13 -24.74 -18.19
CA GLN A 5 -11.73 -25.23 -16.93
C GLN A 5 -11.80 -24.10 -15.91
N THR A 6 -13.00 -23.59 -15.68
CA THR A 6 -13.31 -22.75 -14.53
C THR A 6 -13.14 -23.59 -13.26
N THR A 7 -12.06 -23.35 -12.52
CA THR A 7 -11.87 -23.89 -11.17
C THR A 7 -12.58 -22.98 -10.17
N ASN A 8 -13.61 -23.48 -9.51
CA ASN A 8 -14.21 -22.81 -8.36
C ASN A 8 -13.42 -23.22 -7.10
N GLU A 9 -12.54 -22.35 -6.64
CA GLU A 9 -11.91 -22.49 -5.31
C GLU A 9 -12.84 -21.85 -4.27
N SER A 10 -13.24 -22.64 -3.27
CA SER A 10 -13.95 -22.16 -2.08
C SER A 10 -12.91 -21.74 -1.05
N PHE A 11 -12.91 -20.48 -0.66
CA PHE A 11 -12.07 -19.94 0.41
C PHE A 11 -12.94 -19.33 1.50
N VAL A 12 -12.47 -19.46 2.75
CA VAL A 12 -13.11 -18.87 3.92
C VAL A 12 -12.41 -17.55 4.21
N LEU A 13 -13.14 -16.45 4.15
CA LEU A 13 -12.66 -15.16 4.63
C LEU A 13 -12.47 -15.25 6.16
N PRO A 14 -11.30 -14.89 6.72
CA PRO A 14 -11.14 -14.82 8.17
C PRO A 14 -12.05 -13.74 8.79
N VAL A 15 -12.37 -12.71 8.00
CA VAL A 15 -13.30 -11.63 8.36
C VAL A 15 -14.23 -11.39 7.17
N ASP A 16 -15.53 -11.44 7.42
CA ASP A 16 -16.54 -11.01 6.45
C ASP A 16 -16.72 -9.49 6.61
N PRO A 17 -16.31 -8.67 5.62
CA PRO A 17 -16.33 -7.20 5.71
C PRO A 17 -17.73 -6.65 5.96
N GLU A 18 -18.78 -7.31 5.45
CA GLU A 18 -20.18 -6.91 5.65
C GLU A 18 -20.67 -7.22 7.08
N LYS A 19 -19.92 -8.04 7.83
CA LYS A 19 -20.21 -8.42 9.23
C LYS A 19 -19.31 -7.75 10.26
N VAL A 20 -18.36 -6.91 9.83
CA VAL A 20 -17.52 -6.13 10.76
C VAL A 20 -18.38 -5.09 11.47
N SER A 21 -18.76 -5.37 12.71
CA SER A 21 -19.58 -4.47 13.54
C SER A 21 -18.73 -3.52 14.39
N ALA A 22 -17.50 -3.90 14.71
CA ALA A 22 -16.52 -3.08 15.41
C ALA A 22 -15.09 -3.56 15.09
N VAL A 23 -14.14 -2.62 15.05
CA VAL A 23 -12.71 -2.90 14.93
C VAL A 23 -11.99 -2.18 16.05
N GLU A 24 -11.14 -2.91 16.78
CA GLU A 24 -10.26 -2.34 17.79
C GLU A 24 -8.87 -2.15 17.18
N PHE A 25 -8.46 -0.88 17.05
CA PHE A 25 -7.09 -0.55 16.64
C PHE A 25 -6.23 -0.31 17.88
N PRO A 26 -4.92 -0.65 17.82
CA PRO A 26 -4.02 -0.27 18.90
C PRO A 26 -4.03 1.26 19.08
N PRO A 27 -3.97 1.76 20.33
CA PRO A 27 -3.77 3.19 20.57
C PRO A 27 -2.40 3.61 20.02
N TYR A 28 -2.20 4.92 19.81
CA TYR A 28 -0.96 5.45 19.23
C TYR A 28 0.29 5.00 20.01
N GLU A 29 0.19 4.92 21.32
CA GLU A 29 1.25 4.49 22.24
C GLU A 29 1.67 3.03 22.01
N GLY A 30 0.72 2.20 21.54
CA GLY A 30 0.95 0.80 21.19
C GLY A 30 1.51 0.57 19.78
N LEU A 31 1.67 1.62 18.98
CA LEU A 31 2.30 1.52 17.66
C LEU A 31 3.82 1.34 17.76
N GLN A 32 4.38 0.73 16.73
CA GLN A 32 5.83 0.57 16.58
C GLN A 32 6.53 1.93 16.42
N ASP A 33 7.76 2.04 16.92
CA ASP A 33 8.49 3.31 17.00
C ASP A 33 8.79 3.95 15.65
N ASP A 34 9.04 3.14 14.62
CA ASP A 34 9.26 3.61 13.26
C ASP A 34 7.97 4.16 12.62
N LEU A 35 6.82 3.50 12.82
CA LEU A 35 5.53 4.04 12.39
C LEU A 35 5.20 5.35 13.11
N LYS A 36 5.44 5.44 14.42
CA LYS A 36 5.27 6.68 15.20
C LYS A 36 6.15 7.80 14.65
N LYS A 37 7.42 7.51 14.30
CA LYS A 37 8.34 8.49 13.67
C LYS A 37 7.82 8.97 12.33
N VAL A 38 7.35 8.07 11.46
CA VAL A 38 6.77 8.44 10.16
C VAL A 38 5.53 9.32 10.36
N LEU A 39 4.62 8.94 11.25
CA LEU A 39 3.43 9.75 11.57
C LEU A 39 3.79 11.12 12.11
N GLN A 40 4.82 11.22 12.95
CA GLN A 40 5.32 12.50 13.48
C GLN A 40 5.92 13.40 12.39
N ALA A 41 6.59 12.82 11.39
CA ALA A 41 7.17 13.55 10.27
C ALA A 41 6.16 13.87 9.15
N SER A 42 4.94 13.34 9.23
CA SER A 42 3.93 13.44 8.18
C SER A 42 3.29 14.83 8.08
N LYS A 43 2.89 15.17 6.86
CA LYS A 43 1.98 16.27 6.53
C LYS A 43 1.00 15.71 5.52
N ALA A 44 0.00 14.99 6.03
CA ALA A 44 -0.96 14.27 5.21
C ALA A 44 -2.06 15.23 4.74
N GLU A 45 -2.47 15.08 3.48
CA GLU A 45 -3.54 15.87 2.87
C GLU A 45 -4.86 15.74 3.65
N GLY A 46 -5.51 16.87 3.93
CA GLY A 46 -6.71 16.95 4.76
C GLY A 46 -6.45 16.87 6.27
N TYR A 47 -5.19 16.71 6.68
CA TYR A 47 -4.74 16.64 8.07
C TYR A 47 -3.43 17.42 8.28
N GLU A 48 -3.22 18.49 7.51
CA GLU A 48 -1.94 19.21 7.43
C GLU A 48 -1.51 19.84 8.76
N ASP A 49 -2.46 20.07 9.67
CA ASP A 49 -2.26 20.60 11.02
C ASP A 49 -2.04 19.51 12.09
N ARG A 50 -2.07 18.22 11.72
CA ARG A 50 -1.96 17.09 12.65
C ARG A 50 -0.74 16.24 12.36
N GLN A 51 -0.08 15.76 13.42
CA GLN A 51 1.09 14.89 13.34
C GLN A 51 1.06 13.84 14.45
N GLY A 52 1.83 12.77 14.29
CA GLY A 52 2.01 11.75 15.34
C GLY A 52 0.68 11.15 15.80
N GLY A 53 0.43 11.22 17.11
CA GLY A 53 -0.79 10.71 17.73
C GLY A 53 -2.05 11.42 17.23
N ASP A 54 -2.00 12.74 17.06
CA ASP A 54 -3.15 13.53 16.61
C ASP A 54 -3.54 13.17 15.17
N LEU A 55 -2.54 12.94 14.30
CA LEU A 55 -2.78 12.45 12.94
C LEU A 55 -3.42 11.07 12.98
N TYR A 56 -2.83 10.13 13.73
CA TYR A 56 -3.33 8.76 13.82
C TYR A 56 -4.77 8.72 14.34
N GLN A 57 -5.09 9.47 15.39
CA GLN A 57 -6.44 9.53 15.96
C GLN A 57 -7.46 10.11 14.98
N ALA A 58 -7.06 11.08 14.15
CA ALA A 58 -7.90 11.74 13.17
C ALA A 58 -8.29 10.86 11.97
N LEU A 59 -7.50 9.82 11.67
CA LEU A 59 -7.84 8.85 10.63
C LEU A 59 -9.12 8.09 11.02
N ASP A 60 -10.03 7.92 10.07
CA ASP A 60 -11.16 7.01 10.26
C ASP A 60 -10.68 5.54 10.26
N ASN A 61 -11.59 4.64 10.65
CA ASN A 61 -11.28 3.22 10.77
C ASN A 61 -10.79 2.59 9.46
N PHE A 62 -11.32 3.05 8.33
CA PHE A 62 -10.95 2.58 7.00
C PHE A 62 -9.49 2.93 6.68
N ARG A 63 -9.09 4.19 6.85
CA ARG A 63 -7.70 4.64 6.66
C ARG A 63 -6.74 4.06 7.69
N LYS A 64 -7.17 3.86 8.94
CA LYS A 64 -6.36 3.18 9.97
C LYS A 64 -6.06 1.74 9.59
N ALA A 65 -7.07 0.99 9.14
CA ALA A 65 -6.88 -0.38 8.67
C ALA A 65 -5.92 -0.44 7.49
N GLY A 66 -6.12 0.39 6.46
CA GLY A 66 -5.22 0.49 5.32
C GLY A 66 -3.77 0.78 5.68
N LEU A 67 -3.57 1.83 6.49
CA LEU A 67 -2.25 2.21 6.97
C LEU A 67 -1.55 1.06 7.70
N LEU A 68 -2.26 0.41 8.62
CA LEU A 68 -1.69 -0.68 9.42
C LEU A 68 -1.41 -1.92 8.58
N ASN A 69 -2.28 -2.26 7.63
CA ASN A 69 -2.09 -3.38 6.73
C ASN A 69 -0.86 -3.18 5.85
N LEU A 70 -0.76 -2.02 5.20
CA LEU A 70 0.41 -1.67 4.39
C LEU A 70 1.69 -1.60 5.23
N TYR A 71 1.64 -0.97 6.41
CA TYR A 71 2.77 -0.94 7.34
C TYR A 71 3.28 -2.35 7.61
N TRP A 72 2.39 -3.26 7.98
CA TRP A 72 2.72 -4.64 8.31
C TRP A 72 3.18 -5.46 7.11
N LYS A 73 2.63 -5.20 5.91
CA LYS A 73 3.13 -5.79 4.66
C LYS A 73 4.57 -5.36 4.40
N MET A 74 4.80 -4.06 4.41
CA MET A 74 6.08 -3.44 4.12
C MET A 74 7.16 -3.80 5.16
N GLN A 75 6.79 -4.04 6.42
CA GLN A 75 7.68 -4.57 7.44
C GLN A 75 8.14 -6.01 7.16
N ARG A 76 7.22 -6.85 6.62
CA ARG A 76 7.51 -8.25 6.29
C ARG A 76 8.24 -8.41 4.96
N THR A 77 8.10 -7.45 4.04
CA THR A 77 8.84 -7.41 2.79
C THR A 77 10.27 -6.92 3.04
N SER A 78 11.20 -7.87 3.23
CA SER A 78 12.62 -7.59 3.53
C SER A 78 13.53 -7.74 2.32
N PHE A 79 14.50 -6.83 2.19
CA PHE A 79 15.56 -6.90 1.19
C PHE A 79 16.77 -7.68 1.73
N GLN A 80 17.69 -8.06 0.83
CA GLN A 80 18.91 -8.81 1.20
C GLN A 80 19.87 -8.03 2.11
N ASN A 81 19.77 -6.69 2.13
CA ASN A 81 20.58 -5.83 2.99
C ASN A 81 20.11 -5.82 4.46
N GLY A 82 19.06 -6.59 4.80
CA GLY A 82 18.49 -6.70 6.15
C GLY A 82 17.49 -5.60 6.51
N ARG A 83 17.27 -4.61 5.64
CA ARG A 83 16.20 -3.60 5.78
C ARG A 83 14.91 -4.11 5.14
N ASN A 84 13.78 -3.62 5.63
CA ASN A 84 12.46 -3.84 5.01
C ASN A 84 11.99 -2.61 4.23
N VAL A 85 10.95 -2.78 3.41
CA VAL A 85 10.38 -1.70 2.58
C VAL A 85 10.00 -0.49 3.44
N PHE A 86 9.35 -0.70 4.59
CA PHE A 86 8.86 0.40 5.43
C PHE A 86 10.00 1.25 6.00
N SER A 87 11.17 0.65 6.26
CA SER A 87 12.33 1.37 6.81
C SER A 87 12.87 2.51 5.92
N TYR A 88 12.40 2.62 4.68
CA TYR A 88 12.74 3.71 3.76
C TYR A 88 11.65 4.81 3.69
N VAL A 89 10.49 4.58 4.31
CA VAL A 89 9.39 5.55 4.39
C VAL A 89 9.79 6.65 5.36
N SER A 90 9.73 7.90 4.89
CA SER A 90 10.13 9.07 5.69
C SER A 90 8.93 9.80 6.27
N SER A 91 7.85 9.96 5.49
CA SER A 91 6.65 10.69 5.91
C SER A 91 5.47 10.41 4.98
N LEU A 92 4.25 10.39 5.52
CA LEU A 92 3.02 10.28 4.73
C LEU A 92 2.62 11.64 4.15
N ARG A 93 2.11 11.61 2.92
CA ARG A 93 1.55 12.74 2.16
C ARG A 93 0.05 12.61 1.95
N ARG A 94 -0.47 11.39 1.84
CA ARG A 94 -1.90 11.10 1.72
C ARG A 94 -2.16 9.68 2.19
N VAL A 95 -3.28 9.45 2.89
CA VAL A 95 -3.71 8.13 3.35
C VAL A 95 -5.12 7.85 2.83
N ARG A 96 -5.30 6.70 2.17
CA ARG A 96 -6.59 6.14 1.74
C ARG A 96 -6.78 4.78 2.42
N GLY A 97 -7.87 4.08 2.12
CA GLY A 97 -8.12 2.77 2.75
C GLY A 97 -7.28 1.64 2.21
N ASP A 98 -6.92 1.66 0.94
CA ASP A 98 -6.11 0.62 0.29
C ASP A 98 -4.66 1.06 0.01
N ARG A 99 -4.39 2.36 0.07
CA ARG A 99 -3.09 2.91 -0.32
C ARG A 99 -2.66 4.10 0.51
N PHE A 100 -1.36 4.38 0.52
CA PHE A 100 -0.85 5.69 0.95
C PHE A 100 0.21 6.22 0.00
N PHE A 101 0.32 7.54 -0.01
CA PHE A 101 1.39 8.26 -0.69
C PHE A 101 2.40 8.68 0.35
N ALA A 102 3.67 8.37 0.14
CA ALA A 102 4.72 8.70 1.10
C ALA A 102 5.99 9.21 0.43
N MET A 103 6.66 10.15 1.11
CA MET A 103 8.05 10.48 0.80
C MET A 103 8.91 9.28 1.20
N VAL A 104 9.81 8.88 0.32
CA VAL A 104 10.71 7.76 0.53
C VAL A 104 12.16 8.14 0.24
N GLN A 105 13.08 7.44 0.89
CA GLN A 105 14.50 7.51 0.53
C GLN A 105 14.68 6.93 -0.87
N LYS A 106 15.52 7.58 -1.70
CA LYS A 106 15.84 7.13 -3.07
C LYS A 106 16.25 5.66 -3.13
N ASP A 107 17.04 5.22 -2.15
CA ASP A 107 17.55 3.86 -2.05
C ASP A 107 16.44 2.79 -2.07
N LEU A 108 15.21 3.12 -1.64
CA LEU A 108 14.09 2.18 -1.72
C LEU A 108 13.87 1.69 -3.14
N ARG A 109 13.87 2.61 -4.11
CA ARG A 109 13.65 2.27 -5.51
C ARG A 109 14.77 1.38 -6.03
N ASP A 110 16.01 1.70 -5.69
CA ASP A 110 17.17 0.93 -6.14
C ASP A 110 17.15 -0.50 -5.54
N GLU A 111 16.75 -0.65 -4.29
CA GLU A 111 16.56 -1.97 -3.66
C GLU A 111 15.41 -2.76 -4.27
N VAL A 112 14.27 -2.12 -4.57
CA VAL A 112 13.15 -2.77 -5.28
C VAL A 112 13.60 -3.28 -6.64
N LYS A 113 14.34 -2.47 -7.42
CA LYS A 113 14.88 -2.89 -8.71
C LYS A 113 15.87 -4.05 -8.59
N ASN A 114 16.79 -3.98 -7.63
CA ASN A 114 17.74 -5.06 -7.37
C ASN A 114 17.01 -6.36 -6.98
N SER A 115 15.89 -6.24 -6.29
CA SER A 115 15.10 -7.36 -5.78
C SER A 115 14.42 -8.23 -6.85
N ILE A 116 14.30 -7.72 -8.07
CA ILE A 116 13.83 -8.49 -9.22
C ILE A 116 14.73 -9.71 -9.44
N SER A 117 16.04 -9.57 -9.24
CA SER A 117 17.02 -10.65 -9.44
C SER A 117 16.82 -11.85 -8.50
N TYR A 118 16.23 -11.63 -7.32
CA TYR A 118 15.90 -12.67 -6.34
C TYR A 118 14.39 -12.85 -6.14
N ARG A 119 13.60 -12.42 -7.13
CA ARG A 119 12.14 -12.67 -7.23
C ARG A 119 11.32 -12.18 -6.04
N LEU A 120 11.71 -11.06 -5.43
CA LEU A 120 10.85 -10.41 -4.43
C LEU A 120 9.77 -9.56 -5.12
N PHE A 121 10.18 -8.72 -6.06
CA PHE A 121 9.30 -7.90 -6.89
C PHE A 121 9.40 -8.29 -8.37
N HIS A 122 8.43 -7.81 -9.15
CA HIS A 122 8.46 -7.77 -10.61
C HIS A 122 7.89 -6.44 -11.11
N GLU A 123 8.26 -6.05 -12.33
CA GLU A 123 7.75 -4.81 -12.96
C GLU A 123 6.30 -5.00 -13.41
N VAL A 124 5.48 -3.95 -13.19
CA VAL A 124 4.09 -3.88 -13.64
C VAL A 124 3.77 -2.50 -14.23
N PRO A 125 2.74 -2.37 -15.09
CA PRO A 125 2.31 -1.06 -15.57
C PRO A 125 1.76 -0.17 -14.44
N GLY A 126 2.34 1.02 -14.26
CA GLY A 126 1.87 2.02 -13.29
C GLY A 126 0.79 2.99 -13.81
N ALA A 127 0.21 2.76 -14.99
CA ALA A 127 -0.59 3.74 -15.71
C ALA A 127 -1.87 4.20 -14.99
N LEU A 128 -2.38 3.41 -14.04
CA LEU A 128 -3.55 3.76 -13.23
C LEU A 128 -3.20 4.61 -11.99
N HIS A 129 -1.90 4.81 -11.70
CA HIS A 129 -1.45 5.64 -10.60
C HIS A 129 -1.07 7.03 -11.11
N THR A 130 -1.70 8.06 -10.53
CA THR A 130 -1.50 9.44 -10.96
C THR A 130 -0.43 10.10 -10.10
N PRO A 131 0.61 10.70 -10.70
CA PRO A 131 1.64 11.41 -9.94
C PRO A 131 1.03 12.62 -9.20
N PRO A 132 1.51 12.93 -7.99
CA PRO A 132 1.23 14.21 -7.35
C PRO A 132 1.73 15.39 -8.19
N PRO A 133 1.21 16.63 -7.97
CA PRO A 133 1.73 17.83 -8.63
C PRO A 133 3.24 17.95 -8.52
N ASP A 134 3.89 18.36 -9.61
CA ASP A 134 5.35 18.48 -9.80
C ASP A 134 6.14 17.16 -9.84
N PHE A 135 5.51 16.01 -9.61
CA PHE A 135 6.18 14.72 -9.73
C PHE A 135 5.91 14.08 -11.11
N SER A 136 6.86 13.30 -11.59
CA SER A 136 6.74 12.53 -12.83
C SER A 136 6.76 11.03 -12.54
N PRO A 137 5.97 10.19 -13.25
CA PRO A 137 6.06 8.74 -13.13
C PRO A 137 7.44 8.22 -13.46
N VAL A 138 7.89 7.20 -12.73
CA VAL A 138 9.19 6.56 -12.93
C VAL A 138 9.02 5.08 -13.28
N ASP A 139 8.59 4.28 -12.30
CA ASP A 139 8.40 2.85 -12.44
C ASP A 139 7.44 2.31 -11.38
N SER A 140 6.90 1.12 -11.65
CA SER A 140 5.97 0.44 -10.74
C SER A 140 6.32 -1.03 -10.63
N PHE A 141 6.23 -1.55 -9.41
CA PHE A 141 6.63 -2.92 -9.09
C PHE A 141 5.64 -3.56 -8.14
N LYS A 142 5.50 -4.87 -8.24
CA LYS A 142 4.57 -5.66 -7.45
C LYS A 142 5.25 -6.88 -6.84
N THR A 143 4.92 -7.23 -5.61
CA THR A 143 5.38 -8.51 -5.04
C THR A 143 4.68 -9.69 -5.71
N TRP A 144 5.21 -10.90 -5.54
CA TRP A 144 4.66 -12.13 -6.13
C TRP A 144 3.58 -12.82 -5.28
N ASP A 145 3.18 -12.22 -4.16
CA ASP A 145 2.19 -12.83 -3.26
C ASP A 145 0.88 -13.10 -4.00
N LYS A 146 0.27 -14.27 -3.78
CA LYS A 146 -0.99 -14.64 -4.44
C LYS A 146 -2.11 -13.66 -4.07
N TYR A 147 -2.15 -13.25 -2.80
CA TYR A 147 -3.10 -12.29 -2.25
C TYR A 147 -2.39 -11.19 -1.46
N GLY A 148 -3.05 -10.04 -1.26
CA GLY A 148 -2.50 -8.93 -0.46
C GLY A 148 -1.11 -8.50 -0.92
N ASN A 149 -0.93 -8.44 -2.24
CA ASN A 149 0.35 -8.13 -2.84
C ASN A 149 0.66 -6.63 -2.66
N LEU A 150 1.93 -6.31 -2.51
CA LEU A 150 2.38 -4.94 -2.34
C LEU A 150 2.77 -4.38 -3.69
N GLN A 151 2.06 -3.35 -4.15
CA GLN A 151 2.41 -2.59 -5.33
C GLN A 151 3.02 -1.24 -4.92
N LEU A 152 4.21 -0.95 -5.44
CA LEU A 152 4.93 0.30 -5.20
C LEU A 152 5.10 1.02 -6.53
N THR A 153 4.40 2.14 -6.69
CA THR A 153 4.57 3.01 -7.86
C THR A 153 5.35 4.26 -7.48
N PHE A 154 6.51 4.45 -8.10
CA PHE A 154 7.42 5.55 -7.81
C PHE A 154 7.18 6.74 -8.73
N PHE A 155 7.21 7.91 -8.12
CA PHE A 155 7.27 9.20 -8.80
C PHE A 155 8.49 9.96 -8.31
N SER A 156 9.10 10.75 -9.20
CA SER A 156 10.24 11.59 -8.82
C SER A 156 10.06 13.03 -9.27
N ARG A 157 10.66 13.92 -8.50
CA ARG A 157 10.88 15.31 -8.89
C ARG A 157 12.30 15.42 -9.47
N ILE A 158 12.40 15.74 -10.76
CA ILE A 158 13.66 15.61 -11.52
C ILE A 158 14.76 16.55 -10.99
N ASP A 159 14.39 17.72 -10.50
CA ASP A 159 15.30 18.77 -10.03
C ASP A 159 15.87 18.50 -8.63
N THR A 160 15.06 17.95 -7.71
CA THR A 160 15.47 17.70 -6.32
C THR A 160 15.86 16.24 -6.05
N LEU A 161 15.59 15.34 -6.99
CA LEU A 161 15.73 13.88 -6.81
C LEU A 161 14.91 13.33 -5.63
N GLU A 162 13.85 14.04 -5.26
CA GLU A 162 12.88 13.56 -4.27
C GLU A 162 12.02 12.45 -4.87
N PHE A 163 11.74 11.43 -4.05
CA PHE A 163 10.87 10.32 -4.43
C PHE A 163 9.63 10.27 -3.56
N ILE A 164 8.50 10.07 -4.23
CA ILE A 164 7.24 9.66 -3.62
C ILE A 164 6.91 8.26 -4.12
N VAL A 165 6.37 7.44 -3.22
CA VAL A 165 5.73 6.18 -3.58
C VAL A 165 4.22 6.30 -3.36
N ASP A 166 3.43 5.81 -4.30
CA ASP A 166 2.07 5.32 -4.06
C ASP A 166 2.20 3.83 -3.73
N ALA A 167 2.03 3.51 -2.44
CA ALA A 167 2.08 2.15 -1.92
C ALA A 167 0.65 1.64 -1.75
N ASP A 168 0.33 0.59 -2.49
CA ASP A 168 -1.00 0.02 -2.63
C ASP A 168 -0.98 -1.46 -2.26
N ILE A 169 -2.08 -1.95 -1.70
CA ILE A 169 -2.26 -3.38 -1.44
C ILE A 169 -3.42 -3.89 -2.27
N ASP A 170 -3.10 -4.72 -3.27
CA ASP A 170 -4.13 -5.32 -4.11
C ASP A 170 -4.50 -6.72 -3.61
N ASP A 171 -5.76 -7.07 -3.80
CA ASP A 171 -6.33 -8.29 -3.24
C ASP A 171 -5.79 -9.56 -3.92
N ALA A 172 -5.53 -9.53 -5.25
CA ALA A 172 -5.05 -10.69 -6.01
C ALA A 172 -4.07 -10.35 -7.16
N GLN A 173 -3.35 -11.36 -7.66
CA GLN A 173 -2.51 -11.26 -8.87
C GLN A 173 -3.36 -11.43 -10.15
N GLY A 174 -3.37 -10.41 -11.02
CA GLY A 174 -3.91 -10.53 -12.38
C GLY A 174 -5.34 -10.01 -12.62
N ILE A 175 -6.05 -10.65 -13.55
CA ILE A 175 -7.24 -10.17 -14.25
C ILE A 175 -8.50 -10.03 -13.37
N GLU A 176 -8.47 -10.48 -12.12
CA GLU A 176 -9.56 -10.21 -11.17
C GLU A 176 -9.72 -8.70 -10.87
N HIS A 177 -8.72 -7.87 -11.23
CA HIS A 177 -8.84 -6.40 -11.28
C HIS A 177 -9.41 -5.82 -12.60
N ILE A 178 -9.62 -6.60 -13.67
CA ILE A 178 -10.09 -6.04 -14.97
C ILE A 178 -11.56 -5.60 -14.91
N PHE A 179 -12.34 -6.02 -13.93
CA PHE A 179 -13.70 -5.50 -13.74
C PHE A 179 -13.81 -4.24 -12.89
N GLN A 180 -12.69 -3.59 -12.52
CA GLN A 180 -12.71 -2.26 -11.89
C GLN A 180 -12.56 -1.09 -12.89
N VAL A 181 -12.20 -1.34 -14.16
CA VAL A 181 -11.91 -0.23 -15.11
C VAL A 181 -12.72 -0.26 -16.42
N ILE A 182 -13.49 -1.31 -16.74
CA ILE A 182 -14.36 -1.31 -17.93
C ILE A 182 -15.83 -1.28 -17.52
N GLY A 183 -16.31 -0.09 -17.15
CA GLY A 183 -17.73 0.14 -16.82
C GLY A 183 -18.03 1.46 -16.12
N HIS A 184 -17.76 2.59 -16.79
CA HIS A 184 -18.35 3.92 -16.55
C HIS A 184 -18.68 4.38 -15.10
N SER A 185 -17.84 5.31 -14.61
CA SER A 185 -18.22 6.61 -14.06
C SER A 185 -19.16 6.75 -12.83
N LEU A 186 -19.71 5.71 -12.20
CA LEU A 186 -20.76 5.94 -11.18
C LEU A 186 -20.70 5.16 -9.85
N THR A 187 -19.78 4.22 -9.63
CA THR A 187 -19.72 3.48 -8.35
C THR A 187 -18.29 3.06 -7.97
N HIS A 188 -17.45 4.02 -7.58
CA HIS A 188 -16.09 3.75 -7.09
C HIS A 188 -16.12 2.79 -5.88
N HIS A 189 -15.58 1.59 -6.02
CA HIS A 189 -15.28 0.75 -4.86
C HIS A 189 -13.77 0.47 -4.89
N GLU A 190 -13.05 1.24 -4.08
CA GLU A 190 -11.66 0.99 -3.67
C GLU A 190 -11.59 -0.42 -3.04
N THR A 191 -10.44 -1.09 -3.11
CA THR A 191 -10.23 -2.36 -2.38
C THR A 191 -10.52 -2.12 -0.90
N HIS A 192 -11.45 -2.86 -0.30
CA HIS A 192 -11.76 -2.66 1.12
C HIS A 192 -10.60 -3.21 1.96
N PRO A 193 -10.06 -2.48 2.95
CA PRO A 193 -8.95 -2.96 3.77
C PRO A 193 -9.30 -4.18 4.62
N TYR A 194 -10.58 -4.51 4.76
CA TYR A 194 -11.05 -5.72 5.43
C TYR A 194 -11.16 -6.94 4.50
N ASP A 195 -10.97 -6.75 3.19
CA ASP A 195 -11.03 -7.83 2.19
C ASP A 195 -9.65 -8.50 2.02
N ILE A 196 -8.58 -7.82 2.46
CA ILE A 196 -7.20 -8.29 2.29
C ILE A 196 -6.95 -9.55 3.12
N HIS A 197 -7.02 -10.70 2.44
CA HIS A 197 -6.98 -12.05 3.01
C HIS A 197 -5.76 -12.39 3.88
N GLU A 198 -4.63 -11.69 3.68
CA GLU A 198 -3.36 -11.97 4.36
C GLU A 198 -2.99 -10.95 5.44
N ILE A 199 -3.73 -9.83 5.53
CA ILE A 199 -3.39 -8.75 6.45
C ILE A 199 -4.63 -8.17 7.09
N LEU A 200 -4.97 -8.76 8.22
CA LEU A 200 -5.70 -8.14 9.31
C LEU A 200 -5.00 -8.66 10.57
N ILE A 201 -4.54 -7.74 11.43
CA ILE A 201 -3.68 -8.01 12.59
C ILE A 201 -4.31 -9.05 13.51
#